data_AF-A0A9D7PM40-F1
#
_entry.id   AF-A0A9D7PM40-F1
#
_cell.length_a   1.000
_cell.length_b   1.000
_cell.length_c   1.000
_cell.angle_alpha   90.00
_cell.angle_beta   90.00
_cell.angle_gamma   90.00
#
_symmetry.space_group_name_H-M   'P 1'
#
loop_
_entity.id
_entity.type
_entity.pdbx_description
1 polymer ?
#
loop_
_entity_poly.entity_id
_entity_poly.type
_entity_poly.pdbx_seq_one_letter_code
_entity_poly.pdbx_strand_id
1 'polypeptide(L)'
;MNHLVDWYSKGFWLATFSLVAWQLAKSHDGWSRIEQLGLVLGLSIYAISFSFIEVTAVSKLVILSRDMVLLGFVSIVFQALRSYKSLYWLSVILLYALSKLFIGEWQKAAFSSVPVYAPDGENEWELLVQLKDKDALKDIQSVVDKYRLITEPAFKLKDASNTDLDEYISIEVPQEDESLLLDIKSELSVIRNVQWLEDNEIIKAEENPAQVFKSTFKPLSNDPHSEKQWAIEALGWNQVLEKFNETHIKPTKRSKIFILDTGIDGNHEDLKDNYVSIDSKYDTDELGHGTHCAGIAAAVTNNEKGISSVSPGPAFVSVSSIKVLGRFGAGTQRDIINGILQAADAGASVINLSLGGRSLDSKQKAYSDAVAYANAKGAIVVVAAGNDNADARGYAPANAQGVITVSAVDTNLNKASFSNSVEFIKYKISAPGTQIYSTFPNNQYAPFNGTSMAAPYVTGLVGMMKSIAPDLTTAQVYDILQSTGTEGKDVTQTGYTINADKAITKLLANLSSLAQ
;
A
#
# COMPACT_ATOMS: atom_id res chain seq x y z
N MET A 1 -0.53 -16.04 -14.17
CA MET A 1 -0.48 -14.75 -14.90
C MET A 1 0.79 -14.59 -15.75
N ASN A 2 2.01 -14.61 -15.20
CA ASN A 2 3.26 -14.35 -15.96
C ASN A 2 3.45 -15.18 -17.23
N HIS A 3 3.14 -16.48 -17.19
CA HIS A 3 3.21 -17.34 -18.37
C HIS A 3 2.21 -16.97 -19.46
N LEU A 4 0.99 -16.56 -19.11
CA LEU A 4 -0.04 -16.17 -20.07
C LEU A 4 0.29 -14.82 -20.72
N VAL A 5 0.82 -13.88 -19.94
CA VAL A 5 1.29 -12.58 -20.46
C VAL A 5 2.47 -12.78 -21.43
N ASP A 6 3.37 -13.71 -21.14
CA ASP A 6 4.46 -14.06 -22.06
C ASP A 6 3.95 -14.66 -23.37
N TRP A 7 2.95 -15.54 -23.33
CA TRP A 7 2.35 -16.13 -24.54
C TRP A 7 1.53 -15.11 -25.34
N TYR A 8 0.81 -14.22 -24.67
CA TYR A 8 0.13 -13.07 -25.27
C TYR A 8 1.13 -12.19 -26.05
N SER A 9 2.26 -11.84 -25.43
CA SER A 9 3.30 -11.05 -26.07
C SER A 9 3.89 -11.78 -27.28
N LYS A 10 4.22 -13.07 -27.15
CA LYS A 10 4.74 -13.89 -28.26
C LYS A 10 3.74 -13.98 -29.42
N GLY A 11 2.45 -14.14 -29.14
CA GLY A 11 1.38 -14.16 -30.14
C GLY A 11 1.31 -12.85 -30.92
N PHE A 12 1.35 -11.70 -30.21
CA PHE A 12 1.38 -10.38 -30.84
C PHE A 12 2.57 -10.20 -31.79
N TRP A 13 3.77 -10.60 -31.37
CA TRP A 13 4.98 -10.45 -32.20
C TRP A 13 5.00 -11.40 -33.38
N LEU A 14 4.53 -12.63 -33.20
CA LEU A 14 4.35 -13.57 -34.31
C LEU A 14 3.40 -12.98 -35.36
N ALA A 15 2.26 -12.44 -34.93
CA ALA A 15 1.31 -11.76 -35.81
C ALA A 15 1.96 -10.55 -36.51
N THR A 16 2.71 -9.73 -35.78
CA THR A 16 3.37 -8.53 -36.31
C THR A 16 4.41 -8.88 -37.38
N PHE A 17 5.31 -9.83 -37.12
CA PHE A 17 6.35 -10.22 -38.08
C PHE A 17 5.78 -10.94 -39.29
N SER A 18 4.76 -11.79 -39.12
CA SER A 18 4.06 -12.40 -40.25
C SER A 18 3.31 -11.36 -41.09
N LEU A 19 2.72 -10.34 -40.46
CA LEU A 19 2.07 -9.23 -41.18
C LEU A 19 3.09 -8.42 -42.00
N VAL A 20 4.27 -8.15 -41.44
CA VAL A 20 5.37 -7.49 -42.14
C VAL A 20 5.84 -8.35 -43.32
N ALA A 21 6.21 -9.62 -43.09
CA ALA A 21 6.67 -10.54 -44.12
C ALA A 21 5.64 -10.73 -45.25
N TRP A 22 4.36 -10.77 -44.90
CA TRP A 22 3.26 -10.82 -45.87
C TRP A 22 3.25 -9.62 -46.83
N GLN A 23 3.64 -8.41 -46.39
CA GLN A 23 3.72 -7.24 -47.28
C GLN A 23 4.71 -7.46 -48.43
N LEU A 24 5.82 -8.18 -48.21
CA LEU A 24 6.77 -8.53 -49.28
C LEU A 24 6.25 -9.69 -50.13
N ALA A 25 5.70 -10.71 -49.48
CA ALA A 25 5.28 -11.96 -50.11
C ALA A 25 4.03 -11.84 -51.00
N LYS A 26 3.32 -10.71 -50.98
CA LYS A 26 2.09 -10.46 -51.76
C LYS A 26 2.26 -10.57 -53.28
N SER A 27 3.49 -10.71 -53.79
CA SER A 27 3.80 -10.97 -55.21
C SER A 27 4.14 -12.44 -55.52
N HIS A 28 4.15 -13.34 -54.53
CA HIS A 28 4.48 -14.77 -54.67
C HIS A 28 3.45 -15.64 -53.93
N ASP A 29 2.62 -16.37 -54.68
CA ASP A 29 1.45 -17.08 -54.16
C ASP A 29 1.76 -18.07 -53.02
N GLY A 30 2.86 -18.84 -53.14
CA GLY A 30 3.24 -19.83 -52.12
C GLY A 30 3.71 -19.23 -50.79
N TRP A 31 4.53 -18.17 -50.85
CA TRP A 31 5.05 -17.49 -49.66
C TRP A 31 3.95 -16.69 -48.95
N SER A 32 2.99 -16.13 -49.69
CA SER A 32 1.89 -15.38 -49.08
C SER A 32 1.00 -16.25 -48.18
N ARG A 33 0.81 -17.53 -48.53
CA ARG A 33 0.00 -18.48 -47.75
C ARG A 33 0.65 -18.87 -46.43
N ILE A 34 1.97 -19.04 -46.41
CA ILE A 34 2.74 -19.35 -45.19
C ILE A 34 2.66 -18.18 -44.21
N GLU A 35 2.81 -16.95 -44.70
CA GLU A 35 2.74 -15.76 -43.84
C GLU A 35 1.31 -15.47 -43.34
N GLN A 36 0.29 -15.74 -44.16
CA GLN A 36 -1.11 -15.69 -43.71
C GLN A 36 -1.39 -16.70 -42.60
N LEU A 37 -0.84 -17.91 -42.70
CA LEU A 37 -0.96 -18.92 -41.65
C LEU A 37 -0.25 -18.47 -40.37
N GLY A 38 0.95 -17.88 -40.49
CA GLY A 38 1.68 -17.30 -39.37
C GLY A 38 0.92 -16.15 -38.67
N LEU A 39 0.27 -15.28 -39.45
CA LEU A 39 -0.57 -14.21 -38.92
C LEU A 39 -1.77 -14.77 -38.13
N VAL A 40 -2.49 -15.74 -38.71
CA VAL A 40 -3.64 -16.38 -38.04
C VAL A 40 -3.20 -17.11 -36.77
N LEU A 41 -2.07 -17.83 -36.82
CA LEU A 41 -1.53 -18.53 -35.66
C LEU A 41 -1.11 -17.53 -34.56
N GLY A 42 -0.43 -16.44 -34.93
CA GLY A 42 -0.05 -15.38 -34.00
C GLY A 42 -1.26 -14.72 -33.33
N LEU A 43 -2.29 -14.36 -34.11
CA LEU A 43 -3.53 -13.78 -33.58
C LEU A 43 -4.31 -14.78 -32.73
N SER A 44 -4.27 -16.08 -33.04
CA SER A 44 -4.91 -17.13 -32.24
C SER A 44 -4.22 -17.31 -30.90
N ILE A 45 -2.88 -17.40 -30.89
CA ILE A 45 -2.08 -17.47 -29.65
C ILE A 45 -2.31 -16.21 -28.81
N TYR A 46 -2.32 -15.04 -29.45
CA TYR A 46 -2.63 -13.76 -28.81
C TYR A 46 -4.02 -13.81 -28.16
N ALA A 47 -5.07 -14.14 -28.90
CA ALA A 47 -6.45 -14.09 -28.43
C ALA A 47 -6.72 -15.13 -27.34
N ILE A 48 -6.23 -16.36 -27.51
CA ILE A 48 -6.36 -17.43 -26.51
C ILE A 48 -5.64 -17.01 -25.23
N SER A 49 -4.36 -16.62 -25.32
CA SER A 49 -3.60 -16.21 -24.14
C SER A 49 -4.24 -15.01 -23.44
N PHE A 50 -4.72 -14.03 -24.22
CA PHE A 50 -5.39 -12.83 -23.71
C PHE A 50 -6.72 -13.13 -23.01
N SER A 51 -7.49 -14.11 -23.51
CA SER A 51 -8.77 -14.48 -22.91
C SER A 51 -8.62 -14.99 -21.47
N PHE A 52 -7.54 -15.71 -21.19
CA PHE A 52 -7.19 -16.24 -19.87
C PHE A 52 -6.44 -15.24 -18.97
N ILE A 53 -6.14 -14.03 -19.45
CA ILE A 53 -5.62 -12.97 -18.58
C ILE A 53 -6.79 -12.36 -17.81
N GLU A 54 -6.71 -12.41 -16.48
CA GLU A 54 -7.69 -11.89 -15.52
C GLU A 54 -7.51 -10.36 -15.38
N VAL A 55 -8.18 -9.60 -16.27
CA VAL A 55 -8.30 -8.13 -16.21
C VAL A 55 -9.70 -7.70 -16.64
N THR A 56 -10.17 -6.52 -16.20
CA THR A 56 -11.54 -6.02 -16.47
C THR A 56 -11.87 -5.97 -17.96
N ALA A 57 -13.16 -6.06 -18.31
CA ALA A 57 -13.61 -5.97 -19.70
C ALA A 57 -13.19 -4.66 -20.40
N VAL A 58 -13.22 -3.53 -19.67
CA VAL A 58 -12.77 -2.23 -20.17
C VAL A 58 -11.25 -2.24 -20.42
N SER A 59 -10.46 -2.79 -19.51
CA SER A 59 -9.02 -2.94 -19.69
C SER A 59 -8.68 -3.86 -20.85
N LYS A 60 -9.41 -4.99 -21.01
CA LYS A 60 -9.29 -5.86 -22.18
C LYS A 60 -9.56 -5.08 -23.47
N LEU A 61 -10.58 -4.24 -23.48
CA LEU A 61 -10.94 -3.42 -24.64
C LEU A 61 -9.87 -2.35 -24.96
N VAL A 62 -9.32 -1.67 -23.96
CA VAL A 62 -8.24 -0.68 -24.14
C VAL A 62 -6.95 -1.32 -24.66
N ILE A 63 -6.53 -2.43 -24.05
CA ILE A 63 -5.32 -3.17 -24.46
C ILE A 63 -5.49 -3.71 -25.89
N LEU A 64 -6.64 -4.30 -26.18
CA LEU A 64 -6.97 -4.79 -27.52
C LEU A 64 -6.96 -3.65 -28.55
N SER A 65 -7.59 -2.51 -28.23
CA SER A 65 -7.67 -1.36 -29.14
C SER A 65 -6.28 -0.81 -29.48
N ARG A 66 -5.45 -0.62 -28.46
CA ARG A 66 -4.05 -0.20 -28.60
C ARG A 66 -3.25 -1.15 -29.51
N ASP A 67 -3.37 -2.45 -29.27
CA ASP A 67 -2.62 -3.47 -30.02
C ASP A 67 -3.06 -3.55 -31.48
N MET A 68 -4.37 -3.42 -31.75
CA MET A 68 -4.89 -3.37 -33.11
C MET A 68 -4.44 -2.11 -33.85
N VAL A 69 -4.40 -0.96 -33.16
CA VAL A 69 -3.87 0.30 -33.72
C VAL A 69 -2.38 0.14 -34.09
N LEU A 70 -1.58 -0.49 -33.23
CA LEU A 70 -0.18 -0.75 -33.50
C LEU A 70 0.03 -1.70 -34.69
N LEU A 71 -0.70 -2.81 -34.76
CA LEU A 71 -0.64 -3.73 -35.90
C LEU A 71 -1.04 -3.02 -37.20
N GLY A 72 -2.09 -2.20 -37.17
CA GLY A 72 -2.53 -1.39 -38.30
C GLY A 72 -1.46 -0.40 -38.75
N PHE A 73 -0.86 0.32 -37.80
CA PHE A 73 0.21 1.28 -38.08
C PHE A 73 1.45 0.61 -38.69
N VAL A 74 1.91 -0.50 -38.11
CA VAL A 74 3.02 -1.30 -38.64
C VAL A 74 2.71 -1.77 -40.07
N SER A 75 1.51 -2.27 -40.32
CA SER A 75 1.09 -2.69 -41.66
C SER A 75 1.19 -1.55 -42.67
N ILE A 76 0.69 -0.36 -42.34
CA ILE A 76 0.71 0.81 -43.23
C ILE A 76 2.15 1.24 -43.54
N VAL A 77 3.00 1.32 -42.52
CA VAL A 77 4.42 1.70 -42.67
C VAL A 77 5.14 0.71 -43.59
N PHE A 78 5.04 -0.59 -43.32
CA PHE A 78 5.74 -1.60 -44.12
C PHE A 78 5.14 -1.78 -45.52
N GLN A 79 3.85 -1.47 -45.69
CA GLN A 79 3.24 -1.37 -47.02
C GLN A 79 3.85 -0.21 -47.82
N ALA A 80 4.04 0.98 -47.22
CA ALA A 80 4.66 2.12 -47.88
C ALA A 80 6.14 1.88 -48.20
N LEU A 81 6.85 1.17 -47.33
CA LEU A 81 8.26 0.82 -47.51
C LEU A 81 8.50 -0.29 -48.54
N ARG A 82 7.47 -1.02 -48.98
CA ARG A 82 7.59 -2.18 -49.87
C ARG A 82 8.37 -1.88 -51.16
N SER A 83 8.26 -0.66 -51.68
CA SER A 83 8.95 -0.21 -52.90
C SER A 83 10.44 0.09 -52.68
N TYR A 84 10.90 0.21 -51.43
CA TYR A 84 12.27 0.61 -51.06
C TYR A 84 12.97 -0.52 -50.29
N LYS A 85 13.46 -1.54 -51.00
CA LYS A 85 13.98 -2.79 -50.40
C LYS A 85 15.04 -2.59 -49.31
N SER A 86 15.99 -1.67 -49.50
CA SER A 86 17.03 -1.39 -48.50
C SER A 86 16.47 -0.79 -47.22
N LEU A 87 15.57 0.19 -47.36
CA LEU A 87 14.92 0.87 -46.24
C LEU A 87 13.93 -0.06 -45.52
N TYR A 88 13.27 -0.95 -46.26
CA TYR A 88 12.41 -1.99 -45.71
C TYR A 88 13.20 -2.92 -44.78
N TRP A 89 14.31 -3.50 -45.26
CA TRP A 89 15.12 -4.41 -44.44
C TRP A 89 15.78 -3.71 -43.24
N LEU A 90 16.22 -2.46 -43.40
CA LEU A 90 16.68 -1.64 -42.27
C LEU A 90 15.57 -1.48 -41.22
N SER A 91 14.33 -1.26 -41.66
CA SER A 91 13.16 -1.11 -40.79
C SER A 91 12.76 -2.43 -40.12
N VAL A 92 12.94 -3.58 -40.78
CA VAL A 92 12.76 -4.91 -40.16
C VAL A 92 13.77 -5.12 -39.03
N ILE A 93 15.05 -4.79 -39.27
CA ILE A 93 16.11 -4.90 -38.26
C ILE A 93 15.82 -3.97 -37.07
N LEU A 94 15.39 -2.73 -37.35
CA LEU A 94 15.00 -1.78 -36.32
C LEU A 94 13.78 -2.28 -35.52
N LEU A 95 12.75 -2.79 -36.19
CA LEU A 95 11.57 -3.37 -35.54
C LEU A 95 11.94 -4.56 -34.66
N TYR A 96 12.84 -5.43 -35.13
CA TYR A 96 13.37 -6.54 -34.33
C TYR A 96 14.16 -6.06 -33.12
N ALA A 97 15.03 -5.07 -33.27
CA ALA A 97 15.78 -4.48 -32.17
C ALA A 97 14.86 -3.84 -31.13
N LEU A 98 13.86 -3.06 -31.57
CA LEU A 98 12.83 -2.48 -30.71
C LEU A 98 12.04 -3.57 -29.98
N SER A 99 11.71 -4.68 -30.66
CA SER A 99 11.05 -5.84 -30.05
C SER A 99 11.83 -6.51 -28.92
N LYS A 100 13.15 -6.34 -28.89
CA LYS A 100 13.99 -6.82 -27.80
C LYS A 100 14.19 -5.79 -26.70
N LEU A 101 14.16 -4.49 -27.02
CA LEU A 101 14.47 -3.41 -26.08
C LEU A 101 13.25 -2.94 -25.26
N PHE A 102 12.05 -2.86 -25.85
CA PHE A 102 10.91 -2.18 -25.22
C PHE A 102 9.74 -3.09 -24.83
N ILE A 103 9.76 -4.34 -25.26
CA ILE A 103 8.53 -5.02 -25.63
C ILE A 103 8.11 -6.17 -24.71
N GLY A 104 9.03 -6.66 -23.86
CA GLY A 104 8.65 -7.38 -22.66
C GLY A 104 8.02 -6.44 -21.63
N GLU A 105 8.69 -5.32 -21.37
CA GLU A 105 8.32 -4.37 -20.30
C GLU A 105 7.03 -3.61 -20.60
N TRP A 106 6.83 -3.04 -21.80
CA TRP A 106 5.65 -2.20 -22.05
C TRP A 106 4.34 -2.99 -22.21
N GLN A 107 4.39 -4.19 -22.79
CA GLN A 107 3.23 -5.08 -22.86
C GLN A 107 2.89 -5.64 -21.48
N LYS A 108 3.89 -5.98 -20.65
CA LYS A 108 3.70 -6.35 -19.23
C LYS A 108 3.22 -5.16 -18.41
N ALA A 109 3.71 -3.96 -18.69
CA ALA A 109 3.36 -2.74 -17.99
C ALA A 109 1.88 -2.37 -18.18
N ALA A 110 1.32 -2.72 -19.34
CA ALA A 110 -0.10 -2.60 -19.65
C ALA A 110 -1.01 -3.40 -18.70
N PHE A 111 -0.47 -4.43 -18.06
CA PHE A 111 -1.14 -5.22 -17.03
C PHE A 111 -0.70 -4.82 -15.60
N SER A 112 0.39 -4.07 -15.45
CA SER A 112 0.87 -3.55 -14.15
C SER A 112 0.20 -2.24 -13.72
N SER A 113 -0.32 -1.46 -14.67
CA SER A 113 -1.01 -0.18 -14.41
C SER A 113 -2.52 -0.31 -14.35
N VAL A 114 -3.05 -1.53 -14.46
CA VAL A 114 -4.48 -1.79 -14.37
C VAL A 114 -4.76 -2.28 -12.95
N PRO A 115 -5.62 -1.59 -12.19
CA PRO A 115 -6.00 -2.06 -10.86
C PRO A 115 -6.61 -3.46 -10.99
N VAL A 116 -5.94 -4.44 -10.39
CA VAL A 116 -6.51 -5.76 -10.16
C VAL A 116 -7.51 -5.58 -9.02
N TYR A 117 -8.80 -5.71 -9.33
CA TYR A 117 -9.80 -6.00 -8.31
C TYR A 117 -9.57 -7.42 -7.79
N ALA A 118 -10.00 -7.65 -6.55
CA ALA A 118 -9.85 -8.90 -5.81
C ALA A 118 -10.16 -10.15 -6.67
N PRO A 119 -9.53 -11.30 -6.36
CA PRO A 119 -9.62 -12.50 -7.20
C PRO A 119 -11.07 -12.96 -7.43
N ASP A 120 -11.30 -13.46 -8.64
CA ASP A 120 -12.57 -13.93 -9.20
C ASP A 120 -13.44 -14.73 -8.21
N GLY A 121 -14.69 -14.27 -8.05
CA GLY A 121 -15.84 -15.11 -7.71
C GLY A 121 -16.29 -15.06 -6.25
N GLU A 122 -17.24 -14.17 -5.97
CA GLU A 122 -18.46 -14.33 -5.14
C GLU A 122 -18.82 -12.98 -4.48
N ASN A 123 -19.91 -12.36 -4.95
CA ASN A 123 -20.59 -11.15 -4.44
C ASN A 123 -19.71 -9.91 -4.15
N GLU A 124 -19.49 -9.07 -5.16
CA GLU A 124 -18.51 -7.97 -5.09
C GLU A 124 -18.93 -6.74 -4.25
N TRP A 125 -20.17 -6.69 -3.73
CA TRP A 125 -20.68 -5.55 -2.97
C TRP A 125 -20.99 -6.02 -1.55
N GLU A 126 -20.13 -5.64 -0.61
CA GLU A 126 -20.26 -6.02 0.79
C GLU A 126 -20.53 -4.78 1.65
N LEU A 127 -21.53 -4.88 2.54
CA LEU A 127 -21.92 -3.83 3.47
C LEU A 127 -21.51 -4.20 4.89
N LEU A 128 -21.03 -3.20 5.63
CA LEU A 128 -20.83 -3.30 7.06
C LEU A 128 -22.00 -2.62 7.76
N VAL A 129 -22.78 -3.40 8.50
CA VAL A 129 -23.99 -2.94 9.19
C VAL A 129 -23.83 -3.11 10.68
N GLN A 130 -23.86 -2.01 11.42
CA GLN A 130 -23.92 -2.07 12.87
C GLN A 130 -25.38 -2.21 13.32
N LEU A 131 -25.66 -3.28 14.03
CA LEU A 131 -26.95 -3.48 14.69
C LEU A 131 -26.93 -2.89 16.10
N LYS A 132 -28.10 -2.77 16.71
CA LYS A 132 -28.21 -2.31 18.10
C LYS A 132 -27.68 -3.32 19.12
N ASP A 133 -27.85 -4.60 18.80
CA ASP A 133 -27.40 -5.75 19.56
C ASP A 133 -27.50 -6.98 18.64
N LYS A 134 -26.95 -8.12 19.05
CA LYS A 134 -26.97 -9.36 18.23
C LYS A 134 -28.37 -9.90 17.96
N ASP A 135 -29.33 -9.66 18.86
CA ASP A 135 -30.70 -10.15 18.71
C ASP A 135 -31.46 -9.35 17.65
N ALA A 136 -31.00 -8.14 17.31
CA ALA A 136 -31.59 -7.29 16.28
C ALA A 136 -31.39 -7.80 14.84
N LEU A 137 -30.59 -8.88 14.63
CA LEU A 137 -30.47 -9.52 13.32
C LEU A 137 -31.84 -9.97 12.77
N LYS A 138 -32.75 -10.39 13.66
CA LYS A 138 -34.13 -10.77 13.29
C LYS A 138 -34.93 -9.62 12.67
N ASP A 139 -34.58 -8.38 12.98
CA ASP A 139 -35.32 -7.19 12.54
C ASP A 139 -34.97 -6.81 11.10
N ILE A 140 -33.82 -7.27 10.59
CA ILE A 140 -33.43 -7.10 9.18
C ILE A 140 -33.75 -8.34 8.32
N GLN A 141 -34.22 -9.44 8.93
CA GLN A 141 -34.43 -10.72 8.24
C GLN A 141 -35.38 -10.58 7.04
N SER A 142 -36.39 -9.71 7.13
CA SER A 142 -37.30 -9.47 6.00
C SER A 142 -36.60 -8.89 4.78
N VAL A 143 -35.59 -8.03 4.98
CA VAL A 143 -34.77 -7.45 3.91
C VAL A 143 -33.80 -8.51 3.38
N VAL A 144 -33.16 -9.26 4.28
CA VAL A 144 -32.27 -10.38 3.94
C VAL A 144 -32.98 -11.40 3.06
N ASP A 145 -34.18 -11.85 3.44
CA ASP A 145 -34.96 -12.83 2.69
C ASP A 145 -35.44 -12.27 1.33
N LYS A 146 -35.90 -11.01 1.32
CA LYS A 146 -36.38 -10.32 0.11
C LYS A 146 -35.31 -10.27 -0.98
N TYR A 147 -34.09 -9.92 -0.61
CA TYR A 147 -32.97 -9.73 -1.53
C TYR A 147 -31.99 -10.92 -1.59
N ARG A 148 -32.26 -12.00 -0.84
CA ARG A 148 -31.40 -13.20 -0.72
C ARG A 148 -29.97 -12.86 -0.31
N LEU A 149 -29.85 -11.97 0.68
CA LEU A 149 -28.56 -11.50 1.18
C LEU A 149 -27.89 -12.58 2.01
N ILE A 150 -26.56 -12.63 1.97
CA ILE A 150 -25.77 -13.51 2.83
C ILE A 150 -25.22 -12.64 3.95
N THR A 151 -25.41 -13.08 5.19
CA THR A 151 -24.98 -12.32 6.37
C THR A 151 -24.04 -13.15 7.23
N GLU A 152 -22.95 -12.54 7.70
CA GLU A 152 -22.03 -13.14 8.66
C GLU A 152 -21.51 -12.09 9.66
N PRO A 153 -20.96 -12.48 10.82
CA PRO A 153 -20.27 -11.53 11.71
C PRO A 153 -19.12 -10.85 10.96
N ALA A 154 -19.06 -9.51 10.97
CA ALA A 154 -18.05 -8.78 10.21
C ALA A 154 -16.64 -8.96 10.80
N PHE A 155 -16.54 -9.01 12.14
CA PHE A 155 -15.27 -8.92 12.85
C PHE A 155 -15.02 -10.09 13.81
N LYS A 156 -13.76 -10.52 13.87
CA LYS A 156 -13.29 -11.62 14.71
C LYS A 156 -12.65 -11.06 15.98
N LEU A 157 -13.45 -10.93 17.03
CA LEU A 157 -13.00 -10.41 18.33
C LEU A 157 -12.62 -11.53 19.28
N LYS A 158 -11.50 -11.34 19.99
CA LYS A 158 -11.13 -12.19 21.13
C LYS A 158 -11.83 -11.76 22.41
N ASP A 159 -12.10 -10.46 22.55
CA ASP A 159 -12.74 -9.86 23.72
C ASP A 159 -13.71 -8.76 23.26
N ALA A 160 -15.00 -8.96 23.51
CA ALA A 160 -16.07 -8.02 23.18
C ALA A 160 -16.51 -7.16 24.37
N SER A 161 -15.86 -7.26 25.55
CA SER A 161 -16.36 -6.65 26.78
C SER A 161 -16.41 -5.11 26.77
N ASN A 162 -15.63 -4.46 25.90
CA ASN A 162 -15.49 -3.00 25.84
C ASN A 162 -15.59 -2.45 24.40
N THR A 163 -16.33 -3.14 23.53
CA THR A 163 -16.53 -2.69 22.15
C THR A 163 -17.83 -3.23 21.57
N ASP A 164 -18.45 -2.44 20.71
CA ASP A 164 -19.67 -2.79 19.98
C ASP A 164 -19.35 -3.42 18.61
N LEU A 165 -18.07 -3.75 18.36
CA LEU A 165 -17.61 -4.34 17.10
C LEU A 165 -18.22 -5.73 16.85
N ASP A 166 -18.70 -6.45 17.87
CA ASP A 166 -19.40 -7.73 17.70
C ASP A 166 -20.87 -7.57 17.31
N GLU A 167 -21.37 -6.34 17.24
CA GLU A 167 -22.70 -5.96 16.72
C GLU A 167 -22.67 -5.64 15.22
N TYR A 168 -21.49 -5.64 14.60
CA TYR A 168 -21.33 -5.49 13.17
C TYR A 168 -21.52 -6.82 12.44
N ILE A 169 -22.39 -6.79 11.44
CA ILE A 169 -22.53 -7.85 10.46
C ILE A 169 -22.03 -7.38 9.10
N SER A 170 -21.45 -8.32 8.38
CA SER A 170 -21.21 -8.22 6.95
C SER A 170 -22.46 -8.69 6.22
N ILE A 171 -22.85 -7.96 5.18
CA ILE A 171 -23.93 -8.35 4.26
C ILE A 171 -23.36 -8.36 2.84
N GLU A 172 -23.29 -9.54 2.24
CA GLU A 172 -22.94 -9.68 0.83
C GLU A 172 -24.18 -9.50 -0.05
N VAL A 173 -24.03 -8.66 -1.09
CA VAL A 173 -25.07 -8.36 -2.07
C VAL A 173 -24.79 -9.14 -3.35
N PRO A 174 -25.71 -10.02 -3.79
CA PRO A 174 -25.42 -11.01 -4.83
C PRO A 174 -25.40 -10.49 -6.29
N GLN A 175 -25.62 -9.19 -6.53
CA GLN A 175 -25.70 -8.63 -7.89
C GLN A 175 -25.05 -7.24 -7.99
N GLU A 176 -24.31 -7.01 -9.08
CA GLU A 176 -23.78 -5.71 -9.51
C GLU A 176 -24.90 -4.79 -10.08
N ASP A 177 -25.95 -4.57 -9.30
CA ASP A 177 -26.94 -3.56 -9.62
C ASP A 177 -26.83 -2.45 -8.58
N GLU A 178 -26.24 -1.32 -8.98
CA GLU A 178 -26.09 -0.15 -8.13
C GLU A 178 -27.44 0.36 -7.61
N SER A 179 -28.51 0.21 -8.41
CA SER A 179 -29.86 0.57 -7.98
C SER A 179 -30.37 -0.39 -6.90
N LEU A 180 -30.05 -1.68 -7.00
CA LEU A 180 -30.37 -2.68 -5.98
C LEU A 180 -29.64 -2.40 -4.66
N LEU A 181 -28.36 -2.03 -4.71
CA LEU A 181 -27.63 -1.65 -3.50
C LEU A 181 -28.28 -0.44 -2.83
N LEU A 182 -28.62 0.59 -3.61
CA LEU A 182 -29.26 1.79 -3.09
C LEU A 182 -30.62 1.47 -2.44
N ASP A 183 -31.41 0.58 -3.05
CA ASP A 183 -32.67 0.11 -2.46
C ASP A 183 -32.45 -0.66 -1.16
N ILE A 184 -31.47 -1.58 -1.11
CA ILE A 184 -31.11 -2.32 0.10
C ILE A 184 -30.66 -1.37 1.20
N LYS A 185 -29.74 -0.44 0.89
CA LYS A 185 -29.26 0.59 1.83
C LYS A 185 -30.40 1.44 2.36
N SER A 186 -31.32 1.86 1.49
CA SER A 186 -32.50 2.63 1.85
C SER A 186 -33.40 1.87 2.82
N GLU A 187 -33.73 0.60 2.54
CA GLU A 187 -34.56 -0.22 3.41
C GLU A 187 -33.90 -0.55 4.75
N LEU A 188 -32.60 -0.84 4.77
CA LEU A 188 -31.86 -1.05 6.01
C LEU A 188 -31.80 0.23 6.86
N SER A 189 -31.62 1.40 6.24
CA SER A 189 -31.44 2.68 6.95
C SER A 189 -32.65 3.14 7.75
N VAL A 190 -33.86 2.67 7.42
CA VAL A 190 -35.09 3.02 8.13
C VAL A 190 -35.45 2.04 9.25
N ILE A 191 -34.73 0.92 9.36
CA ILE A 191 -34.94 -0.06 10.44
C ILE A 191 -34.35 0.50 11.73
N ARG A 192 -35.21 0.65 12.75
CA ARG A 192 -34.86 1.30 14.04
C ARG A 192 -33.62 0.73 14.72
N ASN A 193 -33.36 -0.58 14.57
CA ASN A 193 -32.25 -1.27 15.22
C ASN A 193 -31.00 -1.40 14.33
N VAL A 194 -31.00 -0.81 13.13
CA VAL A 194 -29.77 -0.56 12.36
C VAL A 194 -29.19 0.77 12.83
N GLN A 195 -28.06 0.73 13.52
CA GLN A 195 -27.40 1.93 14.04
C GLN A 195 -26.50 2.59 13.00
N TRP A 196 -25.87 1.77 12.16
CA TRP A 196 -24.92 2.23 11.16
C TRP A 196 -24.88 1.32 9.95
N LEU A 197 -24.49 1.91 8.83
CA LEU A 197 -24.39 1.26 7.53
C LEU A 197 -23.29 1.98 6.73
N GLU A 198 -22.27 1.23 6.32
CA GLU A 198 -21.18 1.72 5.48
C GLU A 198 -20.73 0.64 4.48
N ASP A 199 -20.07 1.05 3.41
CA ASP A 199 -19.52 0.13 2.41
C ASP A 199 -18.26 -0.56 2.94
N ASN A 200 -18.05 -1.83 2.58
CA ASN A 200 -16.75 -2.46 2.74
C ASN A 200 -15.80 -1.99 1.63
N GLU A 201 -15.19 -0.83 1.85
CA GLU A 201 -14.36 -0.16 0.84
C GLU A 201 -13.13 -0.99 0.44
N ILE A 202 -12.73 -0.89 -0.83
CA ILE A 202 -11.45 -1.46 -1.28
C ILE A 202 -10.32 -0.46 -1.05
N ILE A 203 -9.32 -0.92 -0.34
CA ILE A 203 -8.16 -0.15 0.08
C ILE A 203 -6.91 -0.68 -0.61
N LYS A 204 -5.99 0.21 -0.97
CA LYS A 204 -4.78 -0.15 -1.71
C LYS A 204 -3.52 0.43 -1.08
N ALA A 205 -2.41 -0.25 -1.34
CA ALA A 205 -1.07 0.30 -1.23
C ALA A 205 -0.57 0.69 -2.63
N GLU A 206 0.16 1.79 -2.71
CA GLU A 206 0.71 2.30 -3.97
C GLU A 206 2.24 2.26 -3.94
N GLU A 207 2.83 1.55 -4.90
CA GLU A 207 4.26 1.58 -5.13
C GLU A 207 4.56 2.63 -6.20
N ASN A 208 5.19 3.73 -5.79
CA ASN A 208 5.65 4.76 -6.73
C ASN A 208 7.19 4.76 -6.77
N PRO A 209 7.82 4.07 -7.74
CA PRO A 209 9.26 4.07 -7.93
C PRO A 209 9.86 5.47 -7.94
N ALA A 210 10.96 5.63 -7.22
CA ALA A 210 11.69 6.88 -7.14
C ALA A 210 13.12 6.72 -7.66
N GLN A 211 13.85 7.83 -7.73
CA GLN A 211 15.30 7.79 -7.93
C GLN A 211 15.97 7.77 -6.55
N VAL A 212 17.12 7.11 -6.47
CA VAL A 212 17.95 7.16 -5.25
C VAL A 212 18.44 8.58 -5.05
N PHE A 213 18.14 9.17 -3.89
CA PHE A 213 18.71 10.43 -3.47
C PHE A 213 20.11 10.19 -2.89
N LYS A 214 21.08 11.02 -3.27
CA LYS A 214 22.43 10.99 -2.71
C LYS A 214 22.55 12.11 -1.68
N SER A 215 22.50 11.77 -0.40
CA SER A 215 22.71 12.77 0.64
C SER A 215 24.20 13.11 0.77
N THR A 216 24.50 14.35 1.14
CA THR A 216 25.85 14.75 1.58
C THR A 216 26.07 14.50 3.07
N PHE A 217 25.03 14.02 3.76
CA PHE A 217 25.06 13.63 5.15
C PHE A 217 26.05 12.51 5.43
N LYS A 218 26.70 12.59 6.59
CA LYS A 218 27.49 11.49 7.14
C LYS A 218 26.71 10.84 8.28
N PRO A 219 26.08 9.68 8.05
CA PRO A 219 25.38 8.95 9.09
C PRO A 219 26.37 8.43 10.13
N LEU A 220 25.93 8.36 11.39
CA LEU A 220 26.70 7.73 12.46
C LEU A 220 26.58 6.20 12.47
N SER A 221 25.65 5.63 11.71
CA SER A 221 25.54 4.19 11.59
C SER A 221 26.66 3.60 10.73
N ASN A 222 26.99 2.32 10.96
CA ASN A 222 27.98 1.58 10.15
C ASN A 222 27.34 0.91 8.92
N ASP A 223 26.06 1.17 8.65
CA ASP A 223 25.27 0.52 7.60
C ASP A 223 25.60 1.11 6.21
N PRO A 224 25.95 0.29 5.20
CA PRO A 224 26.54 0.73 3.94
C PRO A 224 25.60 1.49 2.98
N HIS A 225 24.29 1.54 3.22
CA HIS A 225 23.34 2.32 2.41
C HIS A 225 22.76 3.53 3.14
N SER A 226 23.24 3.83 4.35
CA SER A 226 22.74 4.93 5.17
C SER A 226 22.92 6.30 4.49
N GLU A 227 23.91 6.47 3.60
CA GLU A 227 24.08 7.70 2.80
C GLU A 227 22.99 7.94 1.75
N LYS A 228 22.19 6.90 1.44
CA LYS A 228 21.02 6.99 0.55
C LYS A 228 19.74 7.39 1.31
N GLN A 229 19.81 7.51 2.64
CA GLN A 229 18.66 7.80 3.50
C GLN A 229 18.66 9.25 4.00
N TRP A 230 18.41 10.21 3.11
CA TRP A 230 18.36 11.64 3.49
C TRP A 230 17.35 11.95 4.61
N ALA A 231 16.26 11.19 4.68
CA ALA A 231 15.23 11.35 5.70
C ALA A 231 15.79 11.20 7.12
N ILE A 232 16.77 10.32 7.31
CA ILE A 232 17.41 10.07 8.61
C ILE A 232 18.13 11.34 9.12
N GLU A 233 18.76 12.10 8.24
CA GLU A 233 19.31 13.42 8.55
C GLU A 233 18.21 14.42 8.92
N ALA A 234 17.19 14.54 8.07
CA ALA A 234 16.11 15.50 8.24
C ALA A 234 15.35 15.32 9.57
N LEU A 235 15.33 14.09 10.09
CA LEU A 235 14.67 13.74 11.34
C LEU A 235 15.57 13.88 12.59
N GLY A 236 16.84 14.26 12.44
CA GLY A 236 17.77 14.44 13.56
C GLY A 236 18.27 13.13 14.16
N TRP A 237 18.45 12.09 13.34
CA TRP A 237 18.78 10.75 13.84
C TRP A 237 20.19 10.62 14.43
N ASN A 238 21.18 11.33 13.89
CA ASN A 238 22.53 11.30 14.45
C ASN A 238 22.54 11.76 15.92
N GLN A 239 21.80 12.83 16.23
CA GLN A 239 21.68 13.34 17.60
C GLN A 239 20.98 12.33 18.52
N VAL A 240 20.03 11.54 17.99
CA VAL A 240 19.43 10.45 18.72
C VAL A 240 20.47 9.37 19.05
N LEU A 241 21.25 8.91 18.05
CA LEU A 241 22.30 7.90 18.26
C LEU A 241 23.38 8.37 19.25
N GLU A 242 23.85 9.62 19.14
CA GLU A 242 24.78 10.23 20.09
C GLU A 242 24.21 10.19 21.50
N LYS A 243 22.96 10.64 21.68
CA LYS A 243 22.31 10.65 22.98
C LYS A 243 22.21 9.25 23.58
N PHE A 244 21.87 8.22 22.80
CA PHE A 244 21.81 6.85 23.30
C PHE A 244 23.18 6.30 23.71
N ASN A 245 24.23 6.63 22.96
CA ASN A 245 25.59 6.25 23.31
C ASN A 245 26.08 6.94 24.59
N GLU A 246 25.76 8.22 24.78
CA GLU A 246 26.22 9.03 25.91
C GLU A 246 25.42 8.81 27.21
N THR A 247 24.09 8.74 27.11
CA THR A 247 23.18 8.76 28.27
C THR A 247 22.78 7.36 28.75
N HIS A 248 23.11 6.32 28.00
CA HIS A 248 22.75 4.93 28.29
C HIS A 248 21.25 4.72 28.59
N ILE A 249 20.37 5.46 27.91
CA ILE A 249 18.91 5.26 28.02
C ILE A 249 18.60 3.80 27.67
N LYS A 250 17.96 3.10 28.60
CA LYS A 250 17.51 1.71 28.39
C LYS A 250 16.00 1.70 28.17
N PRO A 251 15.50 0.95 27.17
CA PRO A 251 14.06 0.76 27.02
C PRO A 251 13.53 -0.02 28.23
N THR A 252 12.35 0.36 28.70
CA THR A 252 11.60 -0.34 29.76
C THR A 252 11.00 -1.63 29.22
N LYS A 253 10.59 -1.63 27.95
CA LYS A 253 9.99 -2.77 27.25
C LYS A 253 10.33 -2.71 25.77
N ARG A 254 10.58 -3.86 25.13
CA ARG A 254 10.66 -3.92 23.66
C ARG A 254 9.29 -3.66 23.06
N SER A 255 9.17 -2.58 22.29
CA SER A 255 7.94 -2.13 21.66
C SER A 255 7.61 -3.00 20.45
N LYS A 256 6.37 -3.47 20.34
CA LYS A 256 5.94 -4.31 19.20
C LYS A 256 5.28 -3.44 18.13
N ILE A 257 5.93 -3.30 16.99
CA ILE A 257 5.39 -2.64 15.81
C ILE A 257 4.72 -3.69 14.93
N PHE A 258 3.49 -3.40 14.48
CA PHE A 258 2.78 -4.21 13.49
C PHE A 258 2.61 -3.42 12.20
N ILE A 259 3.08 -3.98 11.09
CA ILE A 259 2.85 -3.46 9.75
C ILE A 259 1.70 -4.26 9.14
N LEU A 260 0.58 -3.59 8.90
CA LEU A 260 -0.60 -4.18 8.26
C LEU A 260 -0.57 -3.76 6.79
N ASP A 261 -0.10 -4.67 5.93
CA ASP A 261 0.28 -4.35 4.55
C ASP A 261 0.29 -5.62 3.67
N THR A 262 1.15 -5.69 2.66
CA THR A 262 1.28 -6.83 1.72
C THR A 262 2.06 -8.02 2.26
N GLY A 263 2.51 -7.97 3.52
CA GLY A 263 3.41 -8.95 4.12
C GLY A 263 4.78 -8.33 4.42
N ILE A 264 5.67 -9.10 5.02
CA ILE A 264 7.08 -8.72 5.21
C ILE A 264 7.94 -9.93 4.83
N ASP A 265 8.99 -9.74 4.04
CA ASP A 265 10.06 -10.74 3.92
C ASP A 265 10.80 -10.90 5.26
N GLY A 266 10.32 -11.81 6.09
CA GLY A 266 10.85 -12.03 7.45
C GLY A 266 12.28 -12.58 7.47
N ASN A 267 12.80 -13.06 6.32
CA ASN A 267 14.16 -13.56 6.17
C ASN A 267 15.14 -12.50 5.65
N HIS A 268 14.65 -11.29 5.35
CA HIS A 268 15.47 -10.21 4.85
C HIS A 268 16.63 -9.93 5.82
N GLU A 269 17.85 -9.83 5.29
CA GLU A 269 19.10 -9.78 6.04
C GLU A 269 19.17 -8.63 7.06
N ASP A 270 18.42 -7.56 6.76
CA ASP A 270 18.35 -6.31 7.48
C ASP A 270 17.08 -6.15 8.34
N LEU A 271 16.22 -7.17 8.36
CA LEU A 271 14.99 -7.20 9.16
C LEU A 271 14.95 -8.35 10.15
N LYS A 272 15.49 -9.52 9.78
CA LYS A 272 15.30 -10.80 10.49
C LYS A 272 15.58 -10.76 12.00
N ASP A 273 16.54 -9.94 12.47
CA ASP A 273 16.89 -9.87 13.90
C ASP A 273 15.88 -9.00 14.69
N ASN A 274 15.15 -8.13 14.00
CA ASN A 274 14.03 -7.36 14.53
C ASN A 274 12.66 -7.96 14.20
N TYR A 275 12.59 -8.86 13.23
CA TYR A 275 11.35 -9.50 12.80
C TYR A 275 10.87 -10.56 13.80
N VAL A 276 9.59 -10.50 14.15
CA VAL A 276 8.93 -11.51 14.98
C VAL A 276 7.73 -12.05 14.21
N SER A 277 7.85 -13.29 13.74
CA SER A 277 6.74 -14.02 13.12
C SER A 277 5.64 -14.29 14.15
N ILE A 278 4.41 -13.90 13.81
CA ILE A 278 3.21 -14.24 14.57
C ILE A 278 2.37 -15.33 13.88
N ASP A 279 2.52 -15.47 12.56
CA ASP A 279 1.93 -16.49 11.71
C ASP A 279 2.73 -16.53 10.40
N SER A 280 3.22 -17.72 10.02
CA SER A 280 4.09 -17.89 8.87
C SER A 280 3.49 -17.42 7.54
N LYS A 281 2.16 -17.30 7.44
CA LYS A 281 1.49 -16.80 6.23
C LYS A 281 1.72 -15.30 5.99
N TYR A 282 2.22 -14.56 6.98
CA TYR A 282 2.50 -13.12 6.90
C TYR A 282 3.98 -12.82 6.62
N ASP A 283 4.84 -13.85 6.66
CA ASP A 283 6.31 -13.76 6.57
C ASP A 283 6.83 -13.74 5.11
N THR A 284 5.92 -13.62 4.14
CA THR A 284 6.25 -13.43 2.73
C THR A 284 5.54 -12.21 2.16
N ASP A 285 6.24 -11.51 1.28
CA ASP A 285 5.76 -10.33 0.60
C ASP A 285 6.05 -10.43 -0.90
N GLU A 286 5.02 -10.71 -1.69
CA GLU A 286 5.18 -10.86 -3.14
C GLU A 286 5.15 -9.51 -3.87
N LEU A 287 4.69 -8.44 -3.21
CA LEU A 287 4.65 -7.09 -3.79
C LEU A 287 5.93 -6.31 -3.40
N GLY A 288 6.22 -6.25 -2.11
CA GLY A 288 7.41 -5.60 -1.55
C GLY A 288 7.13 -4.33 -0.75
N HIS A 289 5.94 -3.75 -0.88
CA HIS A 289 5.51 -2.55 -0.17
C HIS A 289 5.59 -2.67 1.36
N GLY A 290 5.06 -3.77 1.93
CA GLY A 290 5.11 -4.01 3.37
C GLY A 290 6.53 -4.22 3.90
N THR A 291 7.38 -4.93 3.16
CA THR A 291 8.81 -5.08 3.45
C THR A 291 9.53 -3.74 3.45
N HIS A 292 9.18 -2.83 2.54
CA HIS A 292 9.74 -1.48 2.49
C HIS A 292 9.37 -0.65 3.71
N CYS A 293 8.09 -0.68 4.10
CA CYS A 293 7.59 -0.01 5.30
C CYS A 293 8.25 -0.56 6.59
N ALA A 294 8.45 -1.88 6.67
CA ALA A 294 9.13 -2.51 7.80
C ALA A 294 10.57 -2.04 7.97
N GLY A 295 11.32 -1.87 6.87
CA GLY A 295 12.68 -1.34 6.91
C GLY A 295 12.76 0.07 7.47
N ILE A 296 11.85 0.95 7.05
CA ILE A 296 11.80 2.34 7.52
C ILE A 296 11.56 2.37 9.04
N ALA A 297 10.61 1.56 9.52
CA ALA A 297 10.22 1.55 10.92
C ALA A 297 11.23 0.84 11.83
N ALA A 298 11.87 -0.23 11.35
CA ALA A 298 12.55 -1.19 12.24
C ALA A 298 13.69 -2.01 11.60
N ALA A 299 14.32 -1.57 10.50
CA ALA A 299 15.59 -2.15 10.05
C ALA A 299 16.63 -2.20 11.19
N VAL A 300 17.52 -3.20 11.12
CA VAL A 300 18.50 -3.47 12.17
C VAL A 300 19.67 -2.50 12.02
N THR A 301 19.56 -1.34 12.64
CA THR A 301 20.63 -0.33 12.66
C THR A 301 21.93 -0.87 13.26
N ASN A 302 23.06 -0.55 12.63
CA ASN A 302 24.42 -0.93 13.02
C ASN A 302 24.77 -2.42 12.86
N ASN A 303 24.27 -3.06 11.80
CA ASN A 303 24.55 -4.47 11.50
C ASN A 303 25.54 -4.67 10.34
N GLU A 304 26.12 -3.58 9.83
CA GLU A 304 27.05 -3.54 8.69
C GLU A 304 26.40 -3.98 7.35
N LYS A 305 25.07 -3.90 7.25
CA LYS A 305 24.27 -4.25 6.06
C LYS A 305 23.23 -3.20 5.79
N GLY A 306 22.78 -3.15 4.54
CA GLY A 306 21.58 -2.39 4.19
C GLY A 306 21.52 -0.96 4.75
N ILE A 307 20.40 -0.67 5.39
CA ILE A 307 19.97 0.65 5.84
C ILE A 307 19.91 0.73 7.36
N SER A 308 19.73 1.95 7.87
CA SER A 308 19.37 2.20 9.26
C SER A 308 17.88 2.53 9.40
N SER A 309 17.30 2.28 10.57
CA SER A 309 15.96 2.76 10.93
C SER A 309 16.04 3.84 12.01
N VAL A 310 14.89 4.42 12.35
CA VAL A 310 14.74 5.34 13.49
C VAL A 310 14.73 4.62 14.86
N SER A 311 15.18 3.36 14.91
CA SER A 311 15.43 2.62 16.14
C SER A 311 16.95 2.39 16.32
N PRO A 312 17.53 2.68 17.50
CA PRO A 312 18.97 2.64 17.71
C PRO A 312 19.48 1.21 17.98
N GLY A 313 18.56 0.24 18.14
CA GLY A 313 18.92 -1.16 18.31
C GLY A 313 17.74 -2.08 18.62
N PRO A 314 17.99 -3.40 18.68
CA PRO A 314 16.94 -4.42 18.77
C PRO A 314 16.20 -4.41 20.12
N ALA A 315 16.75 -3.80 21.17
CA ALA A 315 16.09 -3.72 22.47
C ALA A 315 14.86 -2.78 22.47
N PHE A 316 14.78 -1.86 21.51
CA PHE A 316 13.74 -0.82 21.47
C PHE A 316 12.49 -1.29 20.77
N VAL A 317 12.63 -1.85 19.57
CA VAL A 317 11.50 -2.26 18.74
C VAL A 317 11.67 -3.68 18.20
N SER A 318 10.55 -4.35 17.97
CA SER A 318 10.42 -5.49 17.06
C SER A 318 9.37 -5.14 16.02
N VAL A 319 9.44 -5.76 14.84
CA VAL A 319 8.44 -5.60 13.79
C VAL A 319 7.78 -6.95 13.47
N SER A 320 6.46 -6.94 13.30
CA SER A 320 5.65 -8.08 12.92
C SER A 320 4.74 -7.71 11.75
N SER A 321 4.38 -8.71 10.96
CA SER A 321 3.50 -8.57 9.80
C SER A 321 2.10 -9.07 10.11
N ILE A 322 1.08 -8.35 9.64
CA ILE A 322 -0.26 -8.91 9.38
C ILE A 322 -0.62 -8.55 7.95
N LYS A 323 -0.72 -9.57 7.10
CA LYS A 323 -1.05 -9.37 5.69
C LYS A 323 -2.54 -9.10 5.55
N VAL A 324 -2.88 -7.85 5.25
CA VAL A 324 -4.27 -7.40 4.97
C VAL A 324 -4.45 -6.99 3.52
N LEU A 325 -3.34 -6.88 2.76
CA LEU A 325 -3.34 -6.64 1.33
C LEU A 325 -2.84 -7.88 0.60
N GLY A 326 -3.57 -8.29 -0.43
CA GLY A 326 -3.21 -9.42 -1.28
C GLY A 326 -1.99 -9.13 -2.17
N ARG A 327 -1.65 -10.10 -3.03
CA ARG A 327 -0.50 -10.05 -3.96
C ARG A 327 -0.47 -8.85 -4.94
N PHE A 328 -1.58 -8.12 -5.06
CA PHE A 328 -1.72 -6.94 -5.90
C PHE A 328 -1.85 -5.63 -5.11
N GLY A 329 -1.55 -5.67 -3.80
CA GLY A 329 -1.60 -4.48 -2.95
C GLY A 329 -3.01 -4.00 -2.59
N ALA A 330 -4.04 -4.82 -2.76
CA ALA A 330 -5.42 -4.48 -2.44
C ALA A 330 -5.99 -5.38 -1.34
N GLY A 331 -6.86 -4.82 -0.51
CA GLY A 331 -7.60 -5.51 0.55
C GLY A 331 -8.89 -4.78 0.88
N THR A 332 -9.75 -5.41 1.67
CA THR A 332 -11.03 -4.82 2.05
C THR A 332 -10.92 -4.09 3.39
N GLN A 333 -11.78 -3.10 3.62
CA GLN A 333 -11.91 -2.44 4.91
C GLN A 333 -12.14 -3.43 6.05
N ARG A 334 -12.96 -4.46 5.83
CA ARG A 334 -13.20 -5.55 6.78
C ARG A 334 -11.93 -6.32 7.13
N ASP A 335 -11.10 -6.66 6.15
CA ASP A 335 -9.83 -7.38 6.38
C ASP A 335 -8.84 -6.52 7.17
N ILE A 336 -8.75 -5.23 6.82
CA ILE A 336 -7.88 -4.28 7.51
C ILE A 336 -8.33 -4.10 8.96
N ILE A 337 -9.64 -3.93 9.20
CA ILE A 337 -10.19 -3.84 10.56
C ILE A 337 -9.87 -5.10 11.35
N ASN A 338 -10.13 -6.30 10.80
CA ASN A 338 -9.76 -7.56 11.45
C ASN A 338 -8.25 -7.64 11.76
N GLY A 339 -7.40 -7.12 10.86
CA GLY A 339 -5.97 -6.99 11.12
C GLY A 339 -5.64 -6.06 12.29
N ILE A 340 -6.31 -4.91 12.41
CA ILE A 340 -6.14 -3.98 13.54
C ILE A 340 -6.47 -4.68 14.86
N LEU A 341 -7.60 -5.40 14.90
CA LEU A 341 -8.04 -6.15 16.08
C LEU A 341 -7.03 -7.23 16.45
N GLN A 342 -6.55 -8.00 15.46
CA GLN A 342 -5.55 -9.04 15.67
C GLN A 342 -4.22 -8.47 16.20
N ALA A 343 -3.74 -7.34 15.66
CA ALA A 343 -2.53 -6.67 16.15
C ALA A 343 -2.70 -6.19 17.60
N ALA A 344 -3.84 -5.56 17.90
CA ALA A 344 -4.16 -5.10 19.24
C ALA A 344 -4.19 -6.27 20.24
N ASP A 345 -4.80 -7.40 19.87
CA ASP A 345 -4.86 -8.62 20.68
C ASP A 345 -3.50 -9.33 20.81
N ALA A 346 -2.59 -9.14 19.86
CA ALA A 346 -1.19 -9.59 19.95
C ALA A 346 -0.32 -8.66 20.83
N GLY A 347 -0.89 -7.59 21.36
CA GLY A 347 -0.24 -6.61 22.23
C GLY A 347 0.67 -5.65 21.46
N ALA A 348 0.23 -5.22 20.28
CA ALA A 348 0.90 -4.15 19.52
C ALA A 348 1.10 -2.91 20.39
N SER A 349 2.30 -2.34 20.33
CA SER A 349 2.55 -0.98 20.83
C SER A 349 2.16 0.05 19.77
N VAL A 350 2.42 -0.24 18.50
CA VAL A 350 2.13 0.64 17.36
C VAL A 350 1.64 -0.21 16.19
N ILE A 351 0.61 0.26 15.50
CA ILE A 351 0.03 -0.35 14.30
C ILE A 351 0.21 0.65 13.15
N ASN A 352 0.85 0.22 12.07
CA ASN A 352 1.08 1.05 10.88
C ASN A 352 0.18 0.60 9.74
N LEU A 353 -0.59 1.55 9.22
CA LEU A 353 -1.44 1.41 8.03
C LEU A 353 -0.89 2.31 6.93
N SER A 354 0.10 1.81 6.17
CA SER A 354 0.66 2.50 5.00
C SER A 354 -0.20 2.28 3.74
N LEU A 355 -1.51 2.39 3.92
CA LEU A 355 -2.53 2.04 2.96
C LEU A 355 -3.68 3.04 3.05
N GLY A 356 -4.43 3.17 1.97
CA GLY A 356 -5.58 4.06 1.95
C GLY A 356 -6.38 3.93 0.68
N GLY A 357 -7.64 4.36 0.75
CA GLY A 357 -8.54 4.41 -0.38
C GLY A 357 -9.41 5.65 -0.30
N ARG A 358 -9.92 6.10 -1.45
CA ARG A 358 -10.96 7.13 -1.46
C ARG A 358 -12.16 6.61 -0.67
N SER A 359 -12.60 7.41 0.27
CA SER A 359 -13.78 7.18 1.09
C SER A 359 -14.91 7.99 0.48
N LEU A 360 -15.94 7.32 -0.02
CA LEU A 360 -17.12 8.02 -0.55
C LEU A 360 -18.06 8.46 0.56
N ASP A 361 -17.98 7.81 1.72
CA ASP A 361 -18.70 8.22 2.91
C ASP A 361 -17.81 9.01 3.88
N SER A 362 -18.35 10.07 4.48
CA SER A 362 -17.73 10.80 5.61
C SER A 362 -17.74 10.00 6.92
N LYS A 363 -18.26 8.78 6.86
CA LYS A 363 -18.75 7.95 7.96
C LYS A 363 -17.91 6.67 8.07
N GLN A 364 -16.68 6.80 8.57
CA GLN A 364 -15.75 5.70 8.77
C GLN A 364 -15.82 5.17 10.20
N LYS A 365 -17.00 4.70 10.60
CA LYS A 365 -17.27 4.36 12.00
C LYS A 365 -16.60 3.06 12.38
N ALA A 366 -16.64 2.01 11.54
CA ALA A 366 -16.03 0.74 11.93
C ALA A 366 -14.51 0.85 12.09
N TYR A 367 -13.83 1.66 11.25
CA TYR A 367 -12.41 1.98 11.49
C TYR A 367 -12.21 2.73 12.80
N SER A 368 -13.04 3.73 13.10
CA SER A 368 -12.92 4.50 14.34
C SER A 368 -13.14 3.63 15.58
N ASP A 369 -14.07 2.68 15.53
CA ASP A 369 -14.33 1.72 16.60
C ASP A 369 -13.18 0.72 16.77
N ALA A 370 -12.61 0.22 15.66
CA ALA A 370 -11.44 -0.64 15.67
C ALA A 370 -10.18 0.07 16.21
N VAL A 371 -10.00 1.34 15.85
CA VAL A 371 -8.93 2.19 16.38
C VAL A 371 -9.15 2.48 17.86
N ALA A 372 -10.39 2.72 18.29
CA ALA A 372 -10.71 2.88 19.71
C ALA A 372 -10.38 1.60 20.51
N TYR A 373 -10.70 0.42 19.98
CA TYR A 373 -10.33 -0.87 20.56
C TYR A 373 -8.81 -1.03 20.69
N ALA A 374 -8.06 -0.70 19.63
CA ALA A 374 -6.59 -0.75 19.63
C ALA A 374 -5.99 0.22 20.66
N ASN A 375 -6.48 1.46 20.68
CA ASN A 375 -6.06 2.50 21.63
C ASN A 375 -6.35 2.10 23.09
N ALA A 376 -7.50 1.46 23.36
CA ALA A 376 -7.85 0.97 24.69
C ALA A 376 -6.92 -0.15 25.18
N LYS A 377 -6.35 -0.94 24.27
CA LYS A 377 -5.29 -1.93 24.56
C LYS A 377 -3.88 -1.33 24.62
N GLY A 378 -3.76 -0.01 24.46
CA GLY A 378 -2.50 0.72 24.53
C GLY A 378 -1.71 0.74 23.21
N ALA A 379 -2.27 0.26 22.10
CA ALA A 379 -1.66 0.41 20.78
C ALA A 379 -1.90 1.82 20.23
N ILE A 380 -0.95 2.38 19.48
CA ILE A 380 -1.13 3.64 18.75
C ILE A 380 -1.23 3.32 17.25
N VAL A 381 -2.27 3.80 16.59
CA VAL A 381 -2.47 3.57 15.14
C VAL A 381 -1.94 4.76 14.34
N VAL A 382 -1.04 4.49 13.40
CA VAL A 382 -0.41 5.46 12.49
C VAL A 382 -0.83 5.15 11.06
N VAL A 383 -1.29 6.15 10.32
CA VAL A 383 -1.92 5.96 9.01
C VAL A 383 -1.36 6.94 7.97
N ALA A 384 -1.14 6.46 6.74
CA ALA A 384 -0.76 7.29 5.61
C ALA A 384 -1.92 8.19 5.13
N ALA A 385 -1.66 9.45 4.79
CA ALA A 385 -2.70 10.39 4.37
C ALA A 385 -3.29 10.13 2.97
N GLY A 386 -2.58 9.40 2.10
CA GLY A 386 -2.92 9.17 0.69
C GLY A 386 -2.14 10.07 -0.29
N ASN A 387 -2.13 9.72 -1.58
CA ASN A 387 -1.20 10.26 -2.58
C ASN A 387 -1.87 10.96 -3.78
N ASP A 388 -3.08 11.50 -3.60
CA ASP A 388 -3.86 12.11 -4.69
C ASP A 388 -3.81 13.65 -4.70
N ASN A 389 -2.99 14.27 -3.85
CA ASN A 389 -2.95 15.72 -3.63
C ASN A 389 -4.34 16.30 -3.27
N ALA A 390 -5.10 15.55 -2.48
CA ALA A 390 -6.47 15.86 -2.06
C ALA A 390 -6.56 16.09 -0.54
N ASP A 391 -7.76 16.34 -0.02
CA ASP A 391 -8.01 16.42 1.43
C ASP A 391 -8.12 15.00 2.03
N ALA A 392 -7.28 14.69 3.01
CA ALA A 392 -7.24 13.37 3.68
C ALA A 392 -8.56 12.98 4.36
N ARG A 393 -9.49 13.93 4.61
CA ARG A 393 -10.84 13.60 5.10
C ARG A 393 -11.62 12.72 4.14
N GLY A 394 -11.32 12.79 2.84
CA GLY A 394 -11.91 11.94 1.81
C GLY A 394 -11.24 10.58 1.66
N TYR A 395 -10.39 10.17 2.61
CA TYR A 395 -9.58 8.95 2.53
C TYR A 395 -9.67 8.13 3.81
N ALA A 396 -9.93 6.83 3.68
CA ALA A 396 -9.96 5.89 4.80
C ALA A 396 -8.74 4.96 4.75
N PRO A 397 -8.14 4.59 5.89
CA PRO A 397 -8.52 4.98 7.26
C PRO A 397 -7.93 6.32 7.74
N ALA A 398 -7.38 7.15 6.84
CA ALA A 398 -6.71 8.41 7.19
C ALA A 398 -7.61 9.42 7.94
N ASN A 399 -8.93 9.32 7.74
CA ASN A 399 -9.96 10.14 8.38
C ASN A 399 -10.58 9.52 9.66
N ALA A 400 -10.16 8.32 10.06
CA ALA A 400 -10.68 7.64 11.25
C ALA A 400 -10.32 8.40 12.53
N GLN A 401 -11.18 8.33 13.55
CA GLN A 401 -10.90 9.00 14.82
C GLN A 401 -9.85 8.24 15.64
N GLY A 402 -8.95 8.98 16.30
CA GLY A 402 -7.97 8.40 17.22
C GLY A 402 -6.72 7.82 16.56
N VAL A 403 -6.54 7.99 15.24
CA VAL A 403 -5.29 7.66 14.53
C VAL A 403 -4.37 8.89 14.46
N ILE A 404 -3.07 8.66 14.28
CA ILE A 404 -2.11 9.69 13.84
C ILE A 404 -1.97 9.61 12.32
N THR A 405 -2.42 10.65 11.61
CA THR A 405 -2.38 10.67 10.13
C THR A 405 -1.15 11.42 9.64
N VAL A 406 -0.40 10.79 8.75
CA VAL A 406 0.92 11.22 8.31
C VAL A 406 0.89 11.64 6.84
N SER A 407 1.15 12.92 6.60
CA SER A 407 1.40 13.46 5.26
C SER A 407 2.90 13.35 4.90
N ALA A 408 3.21 13.47 3.61
CA ALA A 408 4.56 13.36 3.09
C ALA A 408 5.16 14.73 2.75
N VAL A 409 6.42 14.93 3.16
CA VAL A 409 7.25 16.05 2.72
C VAL A 409 8.37 15.60 1.78
N ASP A 410 8.83 16.52 0.93
CA ASP A 410 9.97 16.35 0.05
C ASP A 410 11.31 16.64 0.74
N THR A 411 12.41 16.52 -0.02
CA THR A 411 13.78 16.76 0.46
C THR A 411 14.05 18.20 0.92
N ASN A 412 13.16 19.14 0.60
CA ASN A 412 13.20 20.53 1.05
C ASN A 412 12.21 20.81 2.19
N LEU A 413 11.59 19.76 2.76
CA LEU A 413 10.54 19.85 3.76
C LEU A 413 9.29 20.62 3.31
N ASN A 414 9.05 20.72 2.00
CA ASN A 414 7.77 21.19 1.48
C ASN A 414 6.81 20.02 1.36
N LYS A 415 5.50 20.30 1.30
CA LYS A 415 4.51 19.26 1.04
C LYS A 415 4.85 18.55 -0.28
N ALA A 416 4.96 17.21 -0.26
CA ALA A 416 5.16 16.46 -1.48
C ALA A 416 3.99 16.70 -2.46
N SER A 417 4.28 16.74 -3.76
CA SER A 417 3.28 17.10 -4.78
C SER A 417 2.10 16.15 -4.81
N PHE A 418 2.30 14.88 -4.46
CA PHE A 418 1.27 13.85 -4.36
C PHE A 418 0.58 13.81 -2.98
N SER A 419 1.19 14.33 -1.92
CA SER A 419 0.65 14.11 -0.56
C SER A 419 -0.73 14.73 -0.41
N ASN A 420 -1.68 13.96 0.11
CA ASN A 420 -2.91 14.51 0.63
C ASN A 420 -2.62 15.48 1.78
N SER A 421 -3.43 16.54 1.85
CA SER A 421 -3.42 17.53 2.93
C SER A 421 -4.15 16.95 4.15
N VAL A 422 -3.54 17.13 5.32
CA VAL A 422 -4.08 16.74 6.62
C VAL A 422 -4.63 17.94 7.41
N GLU A 423 -4.88 19.08 6.75
CA GLU A 423 -5.28 20.34 7.38
C GLU A 423 -6.44 20.18 8.38
N PHE A 424 -7.43 19.36 8.04
CA PHE A 424 -8.64 19.14 8.84
C PHE A 424 -8.61 17.85 9.66
N ILE A 425 -7.46 17.16 9.72
CA ILE A 425 -7.28 15.99 10.57
C ILE A 425 -6.83 16.42 11.96
N LYS A 426 -7.40 15.81 13.00
CA LYS A 426 -7.13 16.16 14.40
C LYS A 426 -5.67 15.89 14.78
N TYR A 427 -5.20 14.66 14.62
CA TYR A 427 -3.82 14.26 14.92
C TYR A 427 -2.99 14.22 13.65
N LYS A 428 -2.73 15.40 13.10
CA LYS A 428 -2.00 15.62 11.85
C LYS A 428 -0.49 15.84 12.07
N ILE A 429 0.33 15.10 11.34
CA ILE A 429 1.80 15.24 11.37
C ILE A 429 2.35 14.98 9.96
N SER A 430 3.63 15.29 9.73
CA SER A 430 4.32 14.92 8.50
C SER A 430 5.66 14.24 8.76
N ALA A 431 6.13 13.52 7.75
CA ALA A 431 7.45 12.93 7.70
C ALA A 431 7.95 12.85 6.24
N PRO A 432 9.26 12.66 6.02
CA PRO A 432 9.83 12.44 4.69
C PRO A 432 9.11 11.32 3.92
N GLY A 433 8.62 11.62 2.72
CA GLY A 433 7.94 10.64 1.86
C GLY A 433 8.41 10.63 0.41
N THR A 434 9.42 11.42 0.05
CA THR A 434 9.96 11.50 -1.32
C THR A 434 11.37 10.91 -1.37
N GLN A 435 11.65 10.07 -2.37
CA GLN A 435 12.94 9.41 -2.60
C GLN A 435 13.43 8.63 -1.38
N ILE A 436 12.54 7.83 -0.80
CA ILE A 436 12.79 7.08 0.42
C ILE A 436 13.37 5.71 0.06
N TYR A 437 14.64 5.52 0.40
CA TYR A 437 15.35 4.25 0.20
C TYR A 437 15.12 3.32 1.39
N SER A 438 14.63 2.11 1.14
CA SER A 438 14.39 1.10 2.18
C SER A 438 14.57 -0.34 1.66
N THR A 439 14.38 -1.33 2.53
CA THR A 439 14.38 -2.77 2.25
C THR A 439 13.33 -3.15 1.21
N PHE A 440 13.58 -4.23 0.48
CA PHE A 440 12.70 -4.81 -0.53
C PHE A 440 12.93 -6.33 -0.57
N PRO A 441 11.92 -7.16 -0.89
CA PRO A 441 12.05 -8.62 -0.78
C PRO A 441 13.28 -9.19 -1.50
N ASN A 442 13.78 -10.32 -0.98
CA ASN A 442 14.96 -11.04 -1.47
C ASN A 442 16.29 -10.31 -1.23
N ASN A 443 16.45 -9.71 -0.05
CA ASN A 443 17.65 -8.93 0.35
C ASN A 443 17.96 -7.78 -0.62
N GLN A 444 16.91 -7.13 -1.15
CA GLN A 444 17.03 -6.01 -2.06
C GLN A 444 16.68 -4.71 -1.34
N TYR A 445 16.92 -3.58 -2.01
CA TYR A 445 16.61 -2.26 -1.48
C TYR A 445 16.13 -1.37 -2.63
N ALA A 446 15.07 -0.62 -2.40
CA ALA A 446 14.41 0.18 -3.43
C ALA A 446 14.06 1.60 -2.93
N PRO A 447 14.14 2.62 -3.81
CA PRO A 447 13.61 3.95 -3.52
C PRO A 447 12.13 4.08 -3.92
N PHE A 448 11.27 4.54 -2.99
CA PHE A 448 9.86 4.83 -3.26
C PHE A 448 9.45 6.24 -2.82
N ASN A 449 8.37 6.73 -3.43
CA ASN A 449 7.65 7.94 -3.04
C ASN A 449 6.29 7.54 -2.45
N GLY A 450 5.84 8.19 -1.38
CA GLY A 450 4.50 8.01 -0.85
C GLY A 450 4.34 8.47 0.59
N THR A 451 3.10 8.79 0.96
CA THR A 451 2.70 8.89 2.37
C THR A 451 2.88 7.56 3.09
N SER A 452 2.81 6.44 2.36
CA SER A 452 3.17 5.10 2.81
C SER A 452 4.62 4.95 3.30
N MET A 453 5.55 5.78 2.81
CA MET A 453 6.94 5.82 3.29
C MET A 453 7.12 6.84 4.42
N ALA A 454 6.27 7.86 4.51
CA ALA A 454 6.28 8.83 5.60
C ALA A 454 5.75 8.22 6.92
N ALA A 455 4.62 7.50 6.85
CA ALA A 455 4.00 6.85 8.00
C ALA A 455 4.95 5.97 8.84
N PRO A 456 5.78 5.08 8.26
CA PRO A 456 6.65 4.21 9.04
C PRO A 456 7.78 4.92 9.76
N TYR A 457 8.21 6.13 9.33
CA TYR A 457 9.13 6.96 10.13
C TYR A 457 8.48 7.41 11.44
N VAL A 458 7.22 7.82 11.39
CA VAL A 458 6.44 8.15 12.59
C VAL A 458 6.25 6.89 13.44
N THR A 459 5.88 5.77 12.82
CA THR A 459 5.70 4.48 13.52
C THR A 459 6.94 4.04 14.28
N GLY A 460 8.12 4.10 13.66
CA GLY A 460 9.38 3.73 14.31
C GLY A 460 9.71 4.66 15.49
N LEU A 461 9.55 5.98 15.33
CA LEU A 461 9.77 6.96 16.40
C LEU A 461 8.80 6.74 17.56
N VAL A 462 7.51 6.55 17.29
CA VAL A 462 6.50 6.24 18.30
C VAL A 462 6.80 4.90 18.99
N GLY A 463 7.26 3.90 18.23
CA GLY A 463 7.70 2.62 18.76
C GLY A 463 8.83 2.80 19.78
N MET A 464 9.84 3.61 19.43
CA MET A 464 10.94 3.95 20.32
C MET A 464 10.47 4.73 21.56
N MET A 465 9.59 5.71 21.41
CA MET A 465 8.99 6.44 22.54
C MET A 465 8.27 5.49 23.50
N LYS A 466 7.44 4.57 22.98
CA LYS A 466 6.73 3.57 23.78
C LYS A 466 7.65 2.51 24.39
N SER A 467 8.83 2.28 23.83
CA SER A 467 9.82 1.39 24.46
C SER A 467 10.38 1.98 25.76
N ILE A 468 10.46 3.31 25.83
CA ILE A 468 10.93 4.08 27.00
C ILE A 468 9.77 4.28 27.98
N ALA A 469 8.62 4.72 27.48
CA ALA A 469 7.40 4.99 28.24
C ALA A 469 6.20 4.21 27.67
N PRO A 470 5.97 2.95 28.11
CA PRO A 470 4.96 2.05 27.52
C PRO A 470 3.52 2.58 27.57
N ASP A 471 3.19 3.33 28.62
CA ASP A 471 1.82 3.81 28.90
C ASP A 471 1.44 5.08 28.13
N LEU A 472 2.32 5.56 27.23
CA LEU A 472 2.03 6.69 26.36
C LEU A 472 0.75 6.44 25.53
N THR A 473 -0.19 7.38 25.64
CA THR A 473 -1.42 7.41 24.83
C THR A 473 -1.20 8.12 23.50
N THR A 474 -2.09 7.89 22.53
CA THR A 474 -2.05 8.57 21.23
C THR A 474 -2.02 10.09 21.36
N ALA A 475 -2.81 10.67 22.28
CA ALA A 475 -2.83 12.11 22.51
C ALA A 475 -1.50 12.63 23.06
N GLN A 476 -0.92 11.94 24.05
CA GLN A 476 0.37 12.35 24.63
C GLN A 476 1.52 12.26 23.62
N VAL A 477 1.53 11.20 22.80
CA VAL A 477 2.50 11.08 21.70
C VAL A 477 2.31 12.19 20.69
N TYR A 478 1.08 12.46 20.26
CA TYR A 478 0.77 13.54 19.34
C TYR A 478 1.25 14.90 19.87
N ASP A 479 0.98 15.23 21.13
CA ASP A 479 1.40 16.49 21.74
C ASP A 479 2.93 16.64 21.74
N ILE A 480 3.67 15.56 22.01
CA ILE A 480 5.14 15.56 21.92
C ILE A 480 5.58 15.79 20.47
N LEU A 481 5.05 15.02 19.52
CA LEU A 481 5.44 15.13 18.10
C LEU A 481 5.12 16.51 17.53
N GLN A 482 3.94 17.06 17.84
CA GLN A 482 3.51 18.38 17.37
C GLN A 482 4.36 19.49 17.98
N SER A 483 4.62 19.46 19.30
CA SER A 483 5.37 20.53 19.97
C SER A 483 6.87 20.53 19.67
N THR A 484 7.41 19.41 19.17
CA THR A 484 8.83 19.24 18.88
C THR A 484 9.16 19.19 17.39
N GLY A 485 8.14 19.04 16.54
CA GLY A 485 8.30 18.97 15.10
C GLY A 485 8.83 20.26 14.47
N THR A 486 9.40 20.11 13.29
CA THR A 486 9.91 21.21 12.47
C THR A 486 8.76 21.82 11.67
N GLU A 487 8.66 23.15 11.71
CA GLU A 487 7.70 23.89 10.90
C GLU A 487 8.20 23.99 9.45
N GLY A 488 7.46 23.37 8.52
CA GLY A 488 7.68 23.52 7.09
C GLY A 488 6.86 24.67 6.51
N LYS A 489 7.13 25.02 5.24
CA LYS A 489 6.42 26.09 4.53
C LYS A 489 4.90 25.87 4.46
N ASP A 490 4.49 24.62 4.34
CA ASP A 490 3.10 24.20 4.15
C ASP A 490 2.51 23.55 5.42
N VAL A 491 2.99 23.93 6.62
CA VAL A 491 2.64 23.29 7.91
C VAL A 491 1.13 23.19 8.16
N THR A 492 0.33 24.12 7.62
CA THR A 492 -1.14 24.04 7.73
C THR A 492 -1.70 22.80 7.04
N GLN A 493 -1.16 22.48 5.85
CA GLN A 493 -1.54 21.34 5.02
C GLN A 493 -0.85 20.05 5.44
N THR A 494 0.39 20.10 5.93
CA THR A 494 1.18 18.91 6.25
C THR A 494 1.13 18.52 7.73
N GLY A 495 0.84 19.46 8.62
CA GLY A 495 1.27 19.35 10.02
C GLY A 495 2.79 19.49 10.17
N TYR A 496 3.27 19.53 11.41
CA TYR A 496 4.70 19.64 11.71
C TYR A 496 5.44 18.37 11.25
N THR A 497 6.64 18.53 10.68
CA THR A 497 7.49 17.38 10.35
C THR A 497 8.11 16.84 11.63
N ILE A 498 8.00 15.53 11.90
CA ILE A 498 8.57 14.97 13.15
C ILE A 498 10.08 15.28 13.27
N ASN A 499 10.55 15.41 14.50
CA ASN A 499 11.98 15.54 14.80
C ASN A 499 12.31 14.58 15.95
N ALA A 500 13.07 13.52 15.65
CA ALA A 500 13.31 12.42 16.57
C ALA A 500 14.11 12.87 17.81
N ASP A 501 15.17 13.66 17.63
CA ASP A 501 16.00 14.16 18.74
C ASP A 501 15.19 15.02 19.72
N LYS A 502 14.43 15.98 19.20
CA LYS A 502 13.61 16.87 20.04
C LYS A 502 12.49 16.10 20.73
N ALA A 503 11.82 15.18 20.04
CA ALA A 503 10.75 14.36 20.60
C ALA A 503 11.27 13.51 21.78
N ILE A 504 12.42 12.85 21.62
CA ILE A 504 13.02 12.02 22.67
C ILE A 504 13.53 12.85 23.83
N THR A 505 14.18 13.98 23.55
CA THR A 505 14.62 14.91 24.59
C THR A 505 13.43 15.39 25.42
N LYS A 506 12.31 15.74 24.77
CA LYS A 506 11.07 16.15 25.46
C LYS A 506 10.46 15.02 26.29
N LEU A 507 10.43 13.80 25.75
CA LEU A 507 9.94 12.63 26.48
C LEU A 507 10.73 12.37 27.77
N LEU A 508 12.06 12.38 27.69
CA LEU A 508 12.94 12.15 28.84
C LEU A 508 12.80 13.26 29.90
N ALA A 509 12.65 14.51 29.47
CA ALA A 509 12.39 15.63 30.36
C ALA A 509 11.04 15.47 31.10
N ASN A 510 9.98 15.06 30.39
CA ASN A 510 8.67 14.81 30.99
C ASN A 510 8.75 13.68 32.04
N LEU A 511 9.44 12.58 31.75
CA LEU A 511 9.63 11.47 32.71
C LEU A 511 10.41 11.91 33.95
N SER A 512 11.45 12.73 33.77
CA SER A 512 12.24 13.26 34.88
C SER A 512 11.41 14.16 35.79
N SER A 513 10.50 14.96 35.21
CA SER A 513 9.59 15.83 35.98
C SER A 513 8.51 15.08 36.75
N LEU A 514 8.15 13.86 36.33
CA LEU A 514 7.17 13.01 37.02
C LEU A 514 7.79 12.20 38.17
N ALA A 515 9.12 12.07 38.19
CA ALA A 515 9.86 11.36 39.23
C ALA A 515 10.27 12.26 40.42
N GLN A 516 10.09 13.58 40.29
CA GLN A 516 10.27 14.59 41.34
C GLN A 516 8.92 14.91 41.98
#